data_AF-A0A139XJ86-F1
#
_entry.id   AF-A0A139XJ86-F1
#
_cell.length_a   1.000
_cell.length_b   1.000
_cell.length_c   1.000
_cell.angle_alpha   90.00
_cell.angle_beta   90.00
_cell.angle_gamma   90.00
#
_symmetry.space_group_name_H-M   'P 1'
#
loop_
_entity.id
_entity.type
_entity.pdbx_description
1 polymer ?
#
loop_
_entity_poly.entity_id
_entity_poly.type
_entity_poly.pdbx_seq_one_letter_code
_entity_poly.pdbx_strand_id
1 'polypeptide(L)'
;VRCEAGEPGLLICRGKNCMRGYTASPETSRDLFSSDGWYLGLGDVCFFLRPLANDGQVDGDEEQEERREDEKENRDEREEKETGEKEEKETGEKEKESRLDAGRARHLDYYWVTRSADVVIKGGANYSCAQISDDIKNCLLRLYEGKLAKTQISVATISMKIQSEHEDSCCVTVELTRRPDLGEEQDKQQETEREADAWHALISDINDNFLSRVRKDSSLLPKASVPDYIRIGKIPTNFKGLPDSSALKKSFAELLKNDD
;
A
#
# COMPACT_ATOMS: atom_id res chain seq x y z
N VAL A 1 12.60 16.89 0.39
CA VAL A 1 13.27 16.68 -0.91
C VAL A 1 12.28 15.99 -1.83
N ARG A 2 12.33 16.25 -3.14
CA ARG A 2 11.44 15.60 -4.11
C ARG A 2 11.96 14.21 -4.44
N CYS A 3 11.10 13.20 -4.41
CA CYS A 3 11.43 11.83 -4.80
C CYS A 3 11.48 11.68 -6.33
N GLU A 4 12.35 10.80 -6.80
CA GLU A 4 12.44 10.41 -8.21
C GLU A 4 11.35 9.41 -8.62
N ALA A 5 11.22 9.14 -9.91
CA ALA A 5 10.28 8.14 -10.41
C ALA A 5 10.63 6.74 -9.87
N GLY A 6 9.63 6.02 -9.36
CA GLY A 6 9.80 4.73 -8.70
C GLY A 6 10.29 4.80 -7.25
N GLU A 7 10.70 5.97 -6.76
CA GLU A 7 11.14 6.16 -5.38
C GLU A 7 9.93 6.43 -4.46
N PRO A 8 9.70 5.61 -3.41
CA PRO A 8 8.65 5.87 -2.44
C PRO A 8 8.89 7.14 -1.63
N GLY A 9 7.84 7.95 -1.47
CA GLY A 9 7.87 9.17 -0.67
C GLY A 9 6.50 9.49 -0.07
N LEU A 10 6.46 10.49 0.81
CA LEU A 10 5.19 10.99 1.36
C LEU A 10 4.38 11.67 0.25
N LEU A 11 3.12 11.26 0.10
CA LEU A 11 2.16 11.95 -0.73
C LEU A 11 1.79 13.27 -0.06
N ILE A 12 2.01 14.36 -0.78
CA ILE A 12 1.63 15.72 -0.38
C ILE A 12 0.79 16.34 -1.50
N CYS A 13 -0.11 17.25 -1.15
CA CYS A 13 -0.99 17.86 -2.15
C CYS A 13 -1.16 19.37 -1.92
N ARG A 14 -1.54 20.09 -2.97
CA ARG A 14 -1.86 21.52 -2.90
C ARG A 14 -2.99 21.82 -3.87
N GLY A 15 -3.96 22.60 -3.45
CA GLY A 15 -5.07 23.01 -4.32
C GLY A 15 -6.28 23.51 -3.54
N LYS A 16 -7.32 23.94 -4.27
CA LYS A 16 -8.55 24.50 -3.69
C LYS A 16 -9.34 23.51 -2.84
N ASN A 17 -9.09 22.20 -3.01
CA ASN A 17 -9.77 21.13 -2.28
C ASN A 17 -9.09 20.80 -0.94
N CYS A 18 -7.92 21.37 -0.64
CA CYS A 18 -7.30 21.19 0.66
C CYS A 18 -8.14 21.89 1.74
N MET A 19 -8.33 21.22 2.89
CA MET A 19 -9.00 21.83 4.04
C MET A 19 -8.23 23.05 4.54
N ARG A 20 -8.87 23.93 5.32
CA ARG A 20 -8.20 25.09 5.93
C ARG A 20 -7.43 24.74 7.22
N GLY A 21 -7.77 23.60 7.84
CA GLY A 21 -7.24 23.19 9.14
C GLY A 21 -8.32 22.56 10.02
N TYR A 22 -7.90 22.09 11.19
CA TYR A 22 -8.76 21.57 12.25
C TYR A 22 -9.32 22.70 13.13
N THR A 23 -10.64 22.75 13.28
CA THR A 23 -11.34 23.81 14.02
C THR A 23 -10.89 23.96 15.47
N ALA A 24 -10.59 22.85 16.15
CA ALA A 24 -10.24 22.83 17.57
C ALA A 24 -8.73 22.88 17.85
N SER A 25 -7.88 22.83 16.82
CA SER A 25 -6.42 22.82 17.01
C SER A 25 -5.71 23.67 15.96
N PRO A 26 -5.67 25.02 16.15
CA PRO A 26 -5.02 25.93 15.23
C PRO A 26 -3.52 25.66 15.08
N GLU A 27 -2.87 25.20 16.15
CA GLU A 27 -1.43 24.89 16.16
C GLU A 27 -1.14 23.66 15.31
N THR A 28 -1.80 22.53 15.59
CA THR A 28 -1.69 21.32 14.77
C THR A 28 -2.06 21.58 13.31
N SER A 29 -3.00 22.50 13.06
CA SER A 29 -3.37 22.87 11.70
C SER A 29 -2.24 23.53 10.93
N ARG A 30 -1.40 24.35 11.60
CA ARG A 30 -0.26 25.01 10.95
C ARG A 30 0.81 24.01 10.55
N ASP A 31 1.08 23.02 11.39
CA ASP A 31 2.12 22.01 11.15
C ASP A 31 1.81 21.10 9.95
N LEU A 32 0.54 21.05 9.52
CA LEU A 32 0.13 20.27 8.35
C LEU A 32 0.35 21.00 7.04
N PHE A 33 0.70 22.29 7.06
CA PHE A 33 0.96 23.07 5.87
C PHE A 33 2.41 23.54 5.85
N SER A 34 3.10 23.28 4.75
CA SER A 34 4.39 23.91 4.51
C SER A 34 4.23 25.43 4.32
N SER A 35 5.32 26.17 4.47
CA SER A 35 5.35 27.62 4.28
C SER A 35 4.95 28.06 2.86
N ASP A 36 5.12 27.19 1.86
CA ASP A 36 4.73 27.37 0.45
C ASP A 36 3.37 26.73 0.09
N GLY A 37 2.61 26.30 1.11
CA GLY A 37 1.19 25.95 1.01
C GLY A 37 0.88 24.50 0.63
N TRP A 38 1.82 23.56 0.77
CA TRP A 38 1.55 22.13 0.59
C TRP A 38 0.94 21.53 1.85
N TYR A 39 -0.09 20.72 1.67
CA TYR A 39 -0.66 19.89 2.70
C TYR A 39 0.18 18.61 2.89
N LEU A 40 0.69 18.43 4.10
CA LEU A 40 1.60 17.35 4.52
C LEU A 40 0.87 16.24 5.31
N GLY A 41 -0.40 16.46 5.63
CA GLY A 41 -1.15 15.66 6.61
C GLY A 41 -1.74 14.34 6.12
N LEU A 42 -1.51 13.95 4.86
CA LEU A 42 -2.04 12.68 4.32
C LEU A 42 -1.42 11.48 5.06
N GLY A 43 -0.10 11.52 5.23
CA GLY A 43 0.65 10.42 5.83
C GLY A 43 0.68 9.15 4.98
N ASP A 44 0.28 9.22 3.72
CA ASP A 44 0.37 8.13 2.75
C ASP A 44 1.75 8.10 2.11
N VAL A 45 2.30 6.90 1.93
CA VAL A 45 3.54 6.65 1.19
C VAL A 45 3.17 6.13 -0.19
N CYS A 46 3.64 6.80 -1.22
CA CYS A 46 3.34 6.49 -2.63
C CYS A 46 4.61 6.61 -3.48
N PHE A 47 4.59 6.04 -4.68
CA PHE A 47 5.54 6.36 -5.75
C PHE A 47 4.77 6.64 -7.05
N PHE A 48 5.44 7.22 -8.03
CA PHE A 48 4.89 7.41 -9.37
C PHE A 48 5.84 6.82 -10.41
N LEU A 49 5.30 6.40 -11.55
CA LEU A 49 6.07 5.96 -12.70
C LEU A 49 5.94 6.99 -13.83
N ARG A 50 6.99 7.15 -14.63
CA ARG A 50 6.89 7.95 -15.85
C ARG A 50 6.31 7.07 -16.96
N PRO A 51 5.37 7.58 -17.78
CA PRO A 51 4.93 6.87 -18.98
C PRO A 51 6.13 6.51 -19.85
N LEU A 52 6.14 5.29 -20.40
CA LEU A 52 7.11 4.92 -21.42
C LEU A 52 6.87 5.81 -22.64
N ALA A 53 7.92 6.28 -23.31
CA ALA A 53 7.79 7.27 -24.37
C ALA A 53 6.93 6.82 -25.59
N ASN A 54 6.55 5.54 -25.68
CA ASN A 54 5.95 4.91 -26.86
C ASN A 54 4.70 4.04 -26.59
N ASP A 55 3.96 4.22 -25.48
CA ASP A 55 2.75 3.42 -25.20
C ASP A 55 1.49 3.84 -25.98
N GLY A 56 1.66 4.56 -27.10
CA GLY A 56 0.55 5.13 -27.88
C GLY A 56 0.55 4.88 -29.39
N GLN A 57 1.46 4.06 -29.93
CA GLN A 57 1.39 3.62 -31.33
C GLN A 57 1.13 2.12 -31.38
N VAL A 58 -0.15 1.76 -31.22
CA VAL A 58 -0.66 0.59 -31.93
C VAL A 58 -0.83 1.09 -33.36
N ASP A 59 0.12 0.78 -34.23
CA ASP A 59 0.00 1.01 -35.67
C ASP A 59 -1.17 0.14 -36.17
N GLY A 60 -2.36 0.73 -36.15
CA GLY A 60 -3.60 0.15 -36.63
C GLY A 60 -3.92 0.56 -38.07
N ASP A 61 -2.90 0.83 -38.89
CA ASP A 61 -3.05 1.26 -40.28
C ASP A 61 -2.10 0.45 -41.19
N GLU A 62 -2.27 -0.87 -41.26
CA GLU A 62 -1.70 -1.72 -42.34
C GLU A 62 -2.56 -1.70 -43.63
N GLU A 63 -3.42 -0.70 -43.82
CA GLU A 63 -4.29 -0.64 -45.01
C GLU A 63 -4.42 0.76 -45.63
N GLN A 64 -3.32 1.52 -45.76
CA GLN A 64 -3.28 2.69 -46.66
C GLN A 64 -1.94 2.89 -47.39
N GLU A 65 -1.24 1.81 -47.74
CA GLU A 65 0.01 1.88 -48.52
C GLU A 65 -0.17 1.72 -50.05
N GLU A 66 -1.40 1.83 -50.58
CA GLU A 66 -1.66 1.69 -52.03
C GLU A 66 -2.50 2.82 -52.67
N ARG A 67 -2.58 4.01 -52.05
CA ARG A 67 -3.27 5.18 -52.69
C ARG A 67 -2.57 6.52 -52.52
N ARG A 68 -1.24 6.55 -52.54
CA ARG A 68 -0.48 7.82 -52.58
C ARG A 68 0.66 7.81 -53.61
N GLU A 69 0.45 7.17 -54.74
CA GLU A 69 1.35 7.32 -55.91
C GLU A 69 0.78 8.17 -57.06
N ASP A 70 -0.49 8.61 -57.01
CA ASP A 70 -1.14 9.30 -58.15
C ASP A 70 -1.36 10.82 -58.02
N GLU A 71 -0.70 11.50 -57.09
CA GLU A 71 -0.70 12.98 -57.04
C GLU A 71 0.71 13.59 -56.99
N LYS A 72 1.67 12.92 -57.65
CA LYS A 72 2.95 13.51 -58.07
C LYS A 72 2.89 13.91 -59.54
N GLU A 73 2.03 14.85 -59.90
CA GLU A 73 2.25 15.62 -61.12
C GLU A 73 1.47 16.93 -61.09
N ASN A 74 2.19 18.03 -61.31
CA ASN A 74 1.78 19.44 -61.26
C ASN A 74 1.79 20.11 -59.88
N ARG A 75 2.94 20.70 -59.53
CA ARG A 75 3.12 22.16 -59.69
C ARG A 75 4.54 22.54 -59.30
N ASP A 76 5.45 22.38 -60.26
CA ASP A 76 6.60 23.28 -60.35
C ASP A 76 6.11 24.72 -60.62
N GLU A 77 6.97 25.68 -60.32
CA GLU A 77 6.81 27.14 -60.47
C GLU A 77 6.20 27.91 -59.28
N ARG A 78 7.04 28.17 -58.27
CA ARG A 78 7.56 29.55 -58.08
C ARG A 78 8.58 29.58 -56.95
N GLU A 79 9.84 29.72 -57.36
CA GLU A 79 10.88 30.24 -56.49
C GLU A 79 10.69 31.73 -56.19
N GLU A 80 11.34 32.11 -55.09
CA GLU A 80 11.86 33.43 -54.74
C GLU A 80 11.02 34.40 -53.89
N LYS A 81 11.73 34.88 -52.85
CA LYS A 81 11.52 36.05 -51.98
C LYS A 81 10.72 35.79 -50.71
N GLU A 82 11.43 35.57 -49.60
CA GLU A 82 11.70 36.64 -48.62
C GLU A 82 12.52 36.10 -47.45
N THR A 83 13.84 36.29 -47.55
CA THR A 83 14.74 36.32 -46.41
C THR A 83 14.46 37.60 -45.62
N GLY A 84 13.80 37.49 -44.45
CA GLY A 84 13.54 38.66 -43.64
C GLY A 84 12.73 38.51 -42.35
N GLU A 85 12.23 37.33 -41.97
CA GLU A 85 11.40 37.15 -40.76
C GLU A 85 11.76 35.88 -39.97
N LYS A 86 13.03 35.69 -39.62
CA LYS A 86 13.49 34.49 -38.88
C LYS A 86 13.78 34.69 -37.38
N GLU A 87 13.65 35.90 -36.83
CA GLU A 87 13.97 36.12 -35.39
C GLU A 87 12.77 36.46 -34.49
N GLU A 88 11.58 36.78 -35.02
CA GLU A 88 10.38 37.01 -34.19
C GLU A 88 9.40 35.82 -34.13
N LYS A 89 9.58 34.81 -35.00
CA LYS A 89 8.76 33.58 -34.99
C LYS A 89 9.24 32.54 -33.97
N GLU A 90 10.55 32.44 -33.74
CA GLU A 90 11.12 31.48 -32.76
C GLU A 90 10.78 31.82 -31.30
N THR A 91 10.61 33.09 -30.97
CA THR A 91 10.24 33.53 -29.61
C THR A 91 8.75 33.31 -29.32
N GLY A 92 7.88 33.56 -30.31
CA GLY A 92 6.45 33.26 -30.22
C GLY A 92 6.13 31.76 -30.23
N GLU A 93 6.93 30.93 -30.92
CA GLU A 93 6.80 29.48 -30.93
C GLU A 93 7.29 28.84 -29.62
N LYS A 94 8.39 29.32 -29.02
CA LYS A 94 8.83 28.88 -27.68
C LYS A 94 7.84 29.27 -26.56
N GLU A 95 7.18 30.42 -26.67
CA GLU A 95 6.11 30.82 -25.73
C GLU A 95 4.80 30.05 -25.95
N LYS A 96 4.50 29.62 -27.18
CA LYS A 96 3.38 28.70 -27.46
C LYS A 96 3.67 27.28 -27.04
N GLU A 97 4.89 26.79 -27.22
CA GLU A 97 5.32 25.45 -26.84
C GLU A 97 5.36 25.30 -25.31
N SER A 98 5.84 26.34 -24.59
CA SER A 98 5.76 26.38 -23.11
C SER A 98 4.32 26.53 -22.57
N ARG A 99 3.40 27.15 -23.31
CA ARG A 99 1.96 27.20 -22.96
C ARG A 99 1.19 25.93 -23.33
N LEU A 100 1.60 25.23 -24.39
CA LEU A 100 1.02 23.94 -24.81
C LEU A 100 1.51 22.80 -23.91
N ASP A 101 2.74 22.88 -23.38
CA ASP A 101 3.27 21.90 -22.41
C ASP A 101 2.63 22.03 -21.01
N ALA A 102 2.18 23.24 -20.64
CA ALA A 102 1.40 23.46 -19.42
C ALA A 102 -0.02 22.83 -19.46
N GLY A 103 -0.55 22.56 -20.67
CA GLY A 103 -1.85 21.93 -20.89
C GLY A 103 -1.82 20.41 -20.97
N ARG A 104 -0.62 19.81 -21.04
CA ARG A 104 -0.41 18.37 -21.10
C ARG A 104 0.54 17.94 -20.01
N ALA A 105 0.28 18.36 -18.76
CA ALA A 105 0.84 17.70 -17.60
C ALA A 105 0.44 16.22 -17.71
N ARG A 106 1.37 15.40 -18.22
CA ARG A 106 1.17 13.96 -18.43
C ARG A 106 0.62 13.43 -17.12
N HIS A 107 -0.58 12.86 -17.16
CA HIS A 107 -1.24 12.32 -15.96
C HIS A 107 -0.24 11.34 -15.34
N LEU A 108 0.28 11.67 -14.16
CA LEU A 108 1.14 10.76 -13.42
C LEU A 108 0.23 9.91 -12.57
N ASP A 109 0.30 8.60 -12.78
CA ASP A 109 -0.36 7.65 -11.91
C ASP A 109 0.48 7.47 -10.65
N TYR A 110 -0.19 7.58 -9.51
CA TYR A 110 0.40 7.38 -8.18
C TYR A 110 -0.02 6.02 -7.65
N TYR A 111 0.96 5.24 -7.22
CA TYR A 111 0.77 3.91 -6.66
C TYR A 111 0.94 4.00 -5.14
N TRP A 112 -0.12 3.63 -4.43
CA TRP A 112 -0.12 3.61 -2.96
C TRP A 112 0.68 2.41 -2.43
N VAL A 113 1.48 2.64 -1.39
CA VAL A 113 2.34 1.62 -0.77
C VAL A 113 1.87 1.26 0.63
N THR A 114 1.80 2.25 1.52
CA THR A 114 1.39 2.09 2.92
C THR A 114 1.09 3.47 3.51
N ARG A 115 0.75 3.53 4.80
CA ARG A 115 0.74 4.77 5.58
C ARG A 115 2.00 4.86 6.44
N SER A 116 2.52 6.06 6.67
CA SER A 116 3.68 6.30 7.54
C SER A 116 3.44 5.87 8.99
N ALA A 117 2.17 5.79 9.41
CA ALA A 117 1.77 5.26 10.72
C ALA A 117 1.64 3.72 10.74
N ASP A 118 1.72 3.06 9.57
CA ASP A 118 1.47 1.63 9.39
C ASP A 118 2.73 0.92 8.86
N VAL A 119 3.84 1.16 9.56
CA VAL A 119 5.14 0.57 9.28
C VAL A 119 5.78 0.01 10.55
N VAL A 120 6.60 -1.02 10.36
CA VAL A 120 7.50 -1.61 11.36
C VAL A 120 8.94 -1.30 10.94
N ILE A 121 9.71 -0.67 11.84
CA ILE A 121 11.14 -0.39 11.62
C ILE A 121 11.97 -1.52 12.21
N LYS A 122 12.65 -2.31 11.37
CA LYS A 122 13.48 -3.45 11.81
C LYS A 122 14.79 -3.52 11.03
N GLY A 123 15.94 -3.59 11.69
CA GLY A 123 17.25 -3.64 11.02
C GLY A 123 17.54 -2.41 10.16
N GLY A 124 17.05 -1.23 10.56
CA GLY A 124 17.23 0.02 9.81
C GLY A 124 16.37 0.17 8.55
N ALA A 125 15.41 -0.74 8.30
CA ALA A 125 14.50 -0.69 7.16
C ALA A 125 13.04 -0.61 7.62
N ASN A 126 12.19 -0.03 6.77
CA ASN A 126 10.76 0.12 6.99
C ASN A 126 9.99 -0.99 6.27
N TYR A 127 9.09 -1.66 6.99
CA TYR A 127 8.25 -2.73 6.44
C TYR A 127 6.77 -2.41 6.65
N SER A 128 5.93 -2.72 5.67
CA SER A 128 4.48 -2.50 5.75
C SER A 128 3.82 -3.50 6.70
N CYS A 129 2.99 -3.03 7.64
CA CYS A 129 2.21 -3.90 8.52
C CYS A 129 1.25 -4.80 7.73
N ALA A 130 0.67 -4.28 6.64
CA ALA A 130 -0.23 -5.04 5.76
C ALA A 130 0.53 -6.20 5.09
N GLN A 131 1.74 -5.94 4.57
CA GLN A 131 2.57 -6.99 3.98
C GLN A 131 2.91 -8.08 5.00
N ILE A 132 3.31 -7.70 6.21
CA ILE A 132 3.60 -8.66 7.28
C ILE A 132 2.34 -9.47 7.64
N SER A 133 1.18 -8.80 7.72
CA SER A 133 -0.10 -9.47 8.01
C SER A 133 -0.45 -10.53 6.95
N ASP A 134 -0.23 -10.22 5.68
CA ASP A 134 -0.45 -11.15 4.57
C ASP A 134 0.56 -12.31 4.59
N ASP A 135 1.83 -12.05 4.85
CA ASP A 135 2.86 -13.09 4.96
C ASP A 135 2.52 -14.08 6.07
N ILE A 136 2.12 -13.58 7.24
CA ILE A 136 1.69 -14.40 8.38
C ILE A 136 0.46 -15.21 8.03
N LYS A 137 -0.55 -14.59 7.40
CA LYS A 137 -1.77 -15.28 6.97
C LYS A 137 -1.46 -16.42 5.99
N ASN A 138 -0.59 -16.18 5.01
CA ASN A 138 -0.18 -17.19 4.04
C ASN A 138 0.70 -18.29 4.67
N CYS A 139 1.50 -17.97 5.68
CA CYS A 139 2.26 -18.93 6.46
C CYS A 139 1.33 -19.86 7.26
N LEU A 140 0.34 -19.30 7.97
CA LEU A 140 -0.66 -20.08 8.69
C LEU A 140 -1.45 -21.01 7.77
N LEU A 141 -1.85 -20.54 6.59
CA LEU A 141 -2.56 -21.37 5.60
C LEU A 141 -1.73 -22.56 5.12
N ARG A 142 -0.41 -22.39 4.92
CA ARG A 142 0.49 -23.49 4.56
C ARG A 142 0.74 -24.45 5.71
N LEU A 143 1.04 -23.93 6.92
CA LEU A 143 1.36 -24.77 8.07
C LEU A 143 0.15 -25.59 8.57
N TYR A 144 -1.05 -25.07 8.37
CA TYR A 144 -2.30 -25.69 8.82
C TYR A 144 -3.23 -25.99 7.64
N GLU A 145 -2.63 -26.39 6.52
CA GLU A 145 -3.37 -26.81 5.32
C GLU A 145 -4.41 -27.89 5.66
N GLY A 146 -5.62 -27.74 5.13
CA GLY A 146 -6.76 -28.61 5.44
C GLY A 146 -7.46 -28.35 6.78
N LYS A 147 -6.83 -27.61 7.71
CA LYS A 147 -7.42 -27.26 9.02
C LYS A 147 -7.94 -25.82 9.08
N LEU A 148 -7.33 -24.90 8.34
CA LEU A 148 -7.75 -23.49 8.27
C LEU A 148 -8.13 -23.08 6.85
N ALA A 149 -9.22 -22.31 6.73
CA ALA A 149 -9.57 -21.61 5.50
C ALA A 149 -9.20 -20.12 5.57
N LYS A 150 -8.97 -19.49 4.41
CA LYS A 150 -8.60 -18.06 4.31
C LYS A 150 -9.60 -17.11 4.99
N THR A 151 -10.88 -17.47 5.00
CA THR A 151 -11.97 -16.71 5.62
C THR A 151 -11.98 -16.81 7.15
N GLN A 152 -11.32 -17.82 7.71
CA GLN A 152 -11.24 -18.05 9.15
C GLN A 152 -10.08 -17.31 9.81
N ILE A 153 -9.19 -16.69 9.02
CA ILE A 153 -7.98 -16.04 9.51
C ILE A 153 -8.05 -14.55 9.22
N SER A 154 -7.98 -13.74 10.27
CA SER A 154 -7.69 -12.32 10.18
C SER A 154 -6.40 -12.02 10.94
N VAL A 155 -5.56 -11.16 10.39
CA VAL A 155 -4.26 -10.81 10.98
C VAL A 155 -4.16 -9.30 11.04
N ALA A 156 -3.67 -8.78 12.17
CA ALA A 156 -3.33 -7.38 12.32
C ALA A 156 -1.93 -7.25 12.94
N THR A 157 -1.07 -6.50 12.25
CA THR A 157 0.28 -6.17 12.70
C THR A 157 0.32 -4.74 13.22
N ILE A 158 1.04 -4.53 14.31
CA ILE A 158 1.38 -3.20 14.80
C ILE A 158 2.87 -3.13 15.17
N SER A 159 3.43 -1.92 15.08
CA SER A 159 4.76 -1.60 15.61
C SER A 159 4.66 -1.00 17.02
N MET A 160 5.57 -1.42 17.90
CA MET A 160 5.71 -0.89 19.25
C MET A 160 7.18 -0.78 19.65
N LYS A 161 7.56 0.28 20.36
CA LYS A 161 8.87 0.42 21.00
C LYS A 161 8.85 -0.31 22.35
N ILE A 162 9.11 -1.62 22.33
CA ILE A 162 9.12 -2.46 23.55
C ILE A 162 10.56 -2.68 24.03
N GLN A 163 11.43 -3.19 23.16
CA GLN A 163 12.79 -3.60 23.53
C GLN A 163 13.87 -2.55 23.19
N SER A 164 13.57 -1.63 22.26
CA SER A 164 14.53 -0.69 21.71
C SER A 164 13.85 0.64 21.41
N GLU A 165 14.62 1.73 21.48
CA GLU A 165 14.20 3.05 21.02
C GLU A 165 14.37 3.18 19.49
N HIS A 166 15.36 2.51 18.92
CA HIS A 166 15.72 2.64 17.51
C HIS A 166 14.98 1.68 16.60
N GLU A 167 14.57 0.52 17.13
CA GLU A 167 13.86 -0.52 16.39
C GLU A 167 12.48 -0.77 17.00
N ASP A 168 11.52 -1.14 16.16
CA ASP A 168 10.21 -1.55 16.60
C ASP A 168 10.19 -3.06 16.84
N SER A 169 9.46 -3.46 17.87
CA SER A 169 9.01 -4.83 18.05
C SER A 169 7.78 -5.07 17.18
N CYS A 170 7.86 -6.07 16.31
CA CYS A 170 6.79 -6.52 15.43
C CYS A 170 5.78 -7.34 16.24
N CYS A 171 4.60 -6.77 16.50
CA CYS A 171 3.56 -7.39 17.31
C CYS A 171 2.37 -7.78 16.43
N VAL A 172 2.00 -9.07 16.44
CA VAL A 172 0.99 -9.62 15.53
C VAL A 172 -0.17 -10.24 16.32
N THR A 173 -1.38 -9.78 16.04
CA THR A 173 -2.61 -10.43 16.52
C THR A 173 -3.19 -11.28 15.40
N VAL A 174 -3.46 -12.55 15.69
CA VAL A 174 -4.19 -13.45 14.79
C VAL A 174 -5.56 -13.71 15.40
N GLU A 175 -6.61 -13.38 14.65
CA GLU A 175 -7.98 -13.74 14.98
C GLU A 175 -8.41 -14.95 14.15
N LEU A 176 -8.85 -15.99 14.85
CA LEU A 176 -9.34 -17.24 14.26
C LEU A 176 -10.84 -17.36 14.50
N THR A 177 -11.60 -17.57 13.43
CA THR A 177 -13.07 -17.73 13.49
C THR A 177 -13.45 -19.16 13.15
N ARG A 178 -14.23 -19.81 14.03
CA ARG A 178 -14.81 -21.13 13.76
C ARG A 178 -15.79 -21.02 12.59
N ARG A 179 -15.88 -22.05 11.74
CA ARG A 179 -16.91 -22.07 10.70
C ARG A 179 -18.29 -22.01 11.36
N PRO A 180 -19.23 -21.22 10.83
CA PRO A 180 -20.60 -21.28 11.31
C PRO A 180 -21.19 -22.66 11.03
N ASP A 181 -21.84 -23.25 12.03
CA ASP A 181 -22.45 -24.58 11.97
C ASP A 181 -23.65 -24.57 10.99
N LEU A 182 -23.42 -24.92 9.73
CA LEU A 182 -24.47 -25.06 8.73
C LEU A 182 -25.00 -26.51 8.73
N GLY A 183 -26.08 -26.79 9.49
CA GLY A 183 -27.06 -27.83 9.12
C GLY A 183 -27.49 -28.84 10.20
N GLU A 184 -28.77 -28.85 10.60
CA GLU A 184 -29.59 -29.89 11.30
C GLU A 184 -29.08 -30.63 12.57
N GLU A 185 -29.97 -30.79 13.57
CA GLU A 185 -29.65 -30.74 15.00
C GLU A 185 -29.36 -32.07 15.74
N GLN A 186 -29.58 -33.25 15.16
CA GLN A 186 -29.71 -34.47 15.99
C GLN A 186 -28.50 -35.42 16.02
N ASP A 187 -27.65 -35.48 14.99
CA ASP A 187 -26.36 -36.21 15.02
C ASP A 187 -25.19 -35.34 15.53
N LYS A 188 -25.46 -34.06 15.80
CA LYS A 188 -24.45 -33.03 16.04
C LYS A 188 -23.73 -33.10 17.36
N GLN A 189 -24.37 -33.43 18.48
CA GLN A 189 -23.78 -33.07 19.78
C GLN A 189 -22.39 -33.69 20.02
N GLN A 190 -22.20 -34.96 19.65
CA GLN A 190 -20.93 -35.65 19.84
C GLN A 190 -19.87 -35.28 18.79
N GLU A 191 -20.27 -35.00 17.55
CA GLU A 191 -19.38 -34.56 16.48
C GLU A 191 -18.95 -33.10 16.68
N THR A 192 -19.85 -32.26 17.19
CA THR A 192 -19.60 -30.84 17.52
C THR A 192 -18.65 -30.70 18.70
N GLU A 193 -18.72 -31.61 19.69
CA GLU A 193 -17.76 -31.66 20.82
C GLU A 193 -16.36 -32.05 20.34
N ARG A 194 -16.22 -33.11 19.52
CA ARG A 194 -14.92 -33.50 18.97
C ARG A 194 -14.32 -32.43 18.06
N GLU A 195 -15.15 -31.77 17.26
CA GLU A 195 -14.72 -30.63 16.44
C GLU A 195 -14.33 -29.42 17.30
N ALA A 196 -15.03 -29.18 18.41
CA ALA A 196 -14.67 -28.12 19.35
C ALA A 196 -13.31 -28.42 20.00
N ASP A 197 -13.09 -29.65 20.45
CA ASP A 197 -11.81 -30.09 21.02
C ASP A 197 -10.68 -29.98 19.98
N ALA A 198 -10.92 -30.40 18.74
CA ALA A 198 -9.95 -30.26 17.66
C ALA A 198 -9.64 -28.79 17.34
N TRP A 199 -10.65 -27.92 17.38
CA TRP A 199 -10.49 -26.47 17.20
C TRP A 199 -9.69 -25.84 18.35
N HIS A 200 -9.98 -26.24 19.59
CA HIS A 200 -9.21 -25.80 20.76
C HIS A 200 -7.76 -26.27 20.71
N ALA A 201 -7.52 -27.53 20.34
CA ALA A 201 -6.18 -28.07 20.16
C ALA A 201 -5.40 -27.34 19.05
N LEU A 202 -6.07 -27.00 17.94
CA LEU A 202 -5.49 -26.20 16.86
C LEU A 202 -5.10 -24.80 17.35
N ILE A 203 -5.99 -24.11 18.06
CA ILE A 203 -5.71 -22.77 18.62
C ILE A 203 -4.53 -22.83 19.59
N SER A 204 -4.49 -23.83 20.48
CA SER A 204 -3.37 -24.03 21.41
C SER A 204 -2.06 -24.26 20.66
N ASP A 205 -2.05 -25.14 19.65
CA ASP A 205 -0.84 -25.40 18.86
C ASP A 205 -0.33 -24.14 18.15
N ILE A 206 -1.22 -23.33 17.59
CA ILE A 206 -0.83 -22.06 16.96
C ILE A 206 -0.25 -21.12 18.01
N ASN A 207 -0.92 -20.94 19.14
CA ASN A 207 -0.47 -20.04 20.19
C ASN A 207 0.91 -20.42 20.74
N ASP A 208 1.13 -21.72 20.98
CA ASP A 208 2.30 -22.18 21.71
C ASP A 208 3.50 -22.47 20.79
N ASN A 209 3.23 -22.91 19.54
CA ASN A 209 4.29 -23.42 18.66
C ASN A 209 4.56 -22.56 17.42
N PHE A 210 3.63 -21.73 16.95
CA PHE A 210 3.79 -21.01 15.68
C PHE A 210 5.06 -20.15 15.67
N LEU A 211 5.24 -19.32 16.71
CA LEU A 211 6.38 -18.41 16.79
C LEU A 211 7.72 -19.15 16.81
N SER A 212 7.79 -20.28 17.53
CA SER A 212 8.98 -21.13 17.58
C SER A 212 9.29 -21.74 16.20
N ARG A 213 8.27 -22.19 15.47
CA ARG A 213 8.41 -22.77 14.12
C ARG A 213 9.01 -21.75 13.16
N VAL A 214 8.43 -20.54 13.07
CA VAL A 214 8.87 -19.52 12.11
C VAL A 214 10.24 -18.91 12.45
N ARG A 215 10.66 -18.96 13.72
CA ARG A 215 12.01 -18.54 14.12
C ARG A 215 13.08 -19.58 13.78
N LYS A 216 12.73 -20.86 13.81
CA LYS A 216 13.65 -21.97 13.51
C LYS A 216 13.83 -22.19 12.01
N ASP A 217 12.74 -22.06 11.25
CA ASP A 217 12.74 -22.30 9.82
C ASP A 217 12.54 -20.99 9.05
N SER A 218 13.64 -20.45 8.52
CA SER A 218 13.67 -19.23 7.73
C SER A 218 13.00 -19.35 6.36
N SER A 219 12.61 -20.56 5.92
CA SER A 219 11.86 -20.76 4.68
C SER A 219 10.37 -20.46 4.83
N LEU A 220 9.86 -20.43 6.07
CA LEU A 220 8.43 -20.23 6.34
C LEU A 220 8.00 -18.78 6.15
N LEU A 221 8.84 -17.83 6.56
CA LEU A 221 8.58 -16.39 6.51
C LEU A 221 9.83 -15.60 6.14
N PRO A 222 9.69 -14.51 5.37
CA PRO A 222 10.76 -13.53 5.22
C PRO A 222 11.23 -13.02 6.59
N LYS A 223 12.53 -12.76 6.74
CA LYS A 223 13.12 -12.28 8.01
C LYS A 223 12.42 -11.03 8.55
N ALA A 224 11.99 -10.14 7.65
CA ALA A 224 11.26 -8.92 7.99
C ALA A 224 9.88 -9.19 8.59
N SER A 225 9.25 -10.29 8.22
CA SER A 225 7.88 -10.66 8.60
C SER A 225 7.83 -11.60 9.82
N VAL A 226 8.99 -11.99 10.36
CA VAL A 226 9.08 -12.78 11.60
C VAL A 226 8.68 -11.90 12.78
N PRO A 227 7.58 -12.23 13.50
CA PRO A 227 7.11 -11.44 14.64
C PRO A 227 8.06 -11.54 15.84
N ASP A 228 8.08 -10.49 16.63
CA ASP A 228 8.72 -10.48 17.94
C ASP A 228 7.74 -10.98 19.01
N TYR A 229 6.47 -10.62 18.86
CA TYR A 229 5.35 -11.08 19.69
C TYR A 229 4.18 -11.51 18.82
N ILE A 230 3.54 -12.62 19.19
CA ILE A 230 2.28 -13.07 18.58
C ILE A 230 1.26 -13.34 19.67
N ARG A 231 -0.01 -13.01 19.40
CA ARG A 231 -1.13 -13.41 20.25
C ARG A 231 -2.29 -13.91 19.41
N ILE A 232 -3.03 -14.89 19.94
CA ILE A 232 -4.30 -15.32 19.37
C ILE A 232 -5.44 -14.63 20.10
N GLY A 233 -6.33 -13.96 19.37
CA GLY A 233 -7.45 -13.24 19.98
C GLY A 233 -8.18 -12.32 19.02
N LYS A 234 -9.22 -11.66 19.51
CA LYS A 234 -10.01 -10.70 18.73
C LYS A 234 -9.16 -9.50 18.31
N ILE A 235 -9.32 -9.09 17.04
CA ILE A 235 -8.77 -7.84 16.51
C ILE A 235 -9.81 -6.74 16.78
N PRO A 236 -9.53 -5.78 17.70
CA PRO A 236 -10.42 -4.66 17.92
C PRO A 236 -10.50 -3.84 16.63
N THR A 237 -11.71 -3.41 16.29
CA THR A 237 -11.97 -2.59 15.11
C THR A 237 -12.59 -1.26 15.50
N ASN A 238 -12.30 -0.22 14.72
CA ASN A 238 -12.96 1.07 14.85
C ASN A 238 -14.38 1.03 14.24
N PHE A 239 -15.10 2.14 14.29
CA PHE A 239 -16.45 2.25 13.74
C PHE A 239 -16.55 2.00 12.21
N LYS A 240 -15.41 1.99 11.50
CA LYS A 240 -15.32 1.67 10.06
C LYS A 240 -14.99 0.19 9.80
N GLY A 241 -14.86 -0.62 10.84
CA GLY A 241 -14.46 -2.02 10.73
C GLY A 241 -12.96 -2.24 10.44
N LEU A 242 -12.13 -1.19 10.52
CA LEU A 242 -10.68 -1.31 10.33
C LEU A 242 -10.01 -1.61 11.68
N PRO A 243 -8.88 -2.35 11.71
CA PRO A 243 -8.13 -2.61 12.95
C PRO A 243 -7.82 -1.32 13.72
N ASP A 244 -8.11 -1.32 15.01
CA ASP A 244 -7.79 -0.21 15.91
C ASP A 244 -6.39 -0.40 16.49
N SER A 245 -5.42 0.31 15.93
CA SER A 245 -4.03 0.26 16.37
C SER A 245 -3.84 0.69 17.83
N SER A 246 -4.65 1.62 18.35
CA SER A 246 -4.54 2.07 19.74
C SER A 246 -5.01 0.97 20.70
N ALA A 247 -6.14 0.34 20.39
CA ALA A 247 -6.66 -0.78 21.16
C ALA A 247 -5.71 -1.99 21.11
N LEU A 248 -5.16 -2.32 19.93
CA LEU A 248 -4.16 -3.37 19.79
C LEU A 248 -2.91 -3.11 20.63
N LYS A 249 -2.38 -1.87 20.61
CA LYS A 249 -1.22 -1.48 21.44
C LYS A 249 -1.50 -1.66 22.93
N LYS A 250 -2.70 -1.33 23.39
CA LYS A 250 -3.12 -1.57 24.78
C LYS A 250 -3.16 -3.06 25.11
N SER A 251 -3.76 -3.88 24.24
CA SER A 251 -3.81 -5.33 24.44
C SER A 251 -2.42 -5.96 24.56
N PHE A 252 -1.45 -5.52 23.75
CA PHE A 252 -0.06 -5.99 23.89
C PHE A 252 0.61 -5.46 25.14
N ALA A 253 0.40 -4.19 25.50
CA ALA A 253 0.96 -3.64 26.74
C ALA A 253 0.41 -4.35 27.99
N GLU A 254 -0.85 -4.80 27.97
CA GLU A 254 -1.44 -5.61 29.05
C GLU A 254 -0.87 -7.03 29.07
N LEU A 255 -0.73 -7.67 27.91
CA LEU A 255 -0.15 -9.01 27.80
C LEU A 255 1.28 -9.04 28.36
N LEU A 256 2.11 -8.07 27.98
CA LEU A 256 3.51 -7.99 28.43
C LEU A 256 3.63 -7.73 29.94
N LYS A 257 2.68 -7.01 30.55
CA LYS A 257 2.66 -6.81 32.01
C LYS A 257 2.33 -8.07 32.79
N ASN A 258 1.65 -9.04 32.17
CA ASN A 258 1.27 -10.29 32.83
C ASN A 258 2.36 -11.37 32.71
N ASP A 259 3.34 -11.16 31.83
CA ASP A 259 4.48 -12.05 31.62
C ASP A 259 5.70 -11.70 32.52
N ASP A 260 5.70 -10.52 33.16
CA ASP A 260 6.68 -10.04 34.16
C ASP A 260 6.29 -10.47 35.60
#